data_AF-A0A661BND7-F1
#
_entry.id   AF-A0A661BND7-F1
#
_cell.length_a   1.000
_cell.length_b   1.000
_cell.length_c   1.000
_cell.angle_alpha   90.00
_cell.angle_beta   90.00
_cell.angle_gamma   90.00
#
_symmetry.space_group_name_H-M   'P 1'
#
loop_
_entity.id
_entity.type
_entity.pdbx_description
1 polymer ?
#
loop_
_entity_poly.entity_id
_entity_poly.type
_entity_poly.pdbx_seq_one_letter_code
_entity_poly.pdbx_strand_id
1 'polypeptide(L)'
;MNRVTAIALLLIGMLLFMGSCAPIGYVFYHEAAIDPAETVSLSGFSDEFTFQAIPNTLARFTVQANVSTASVQEDPESISDEYEARFKFPITYTVSDASGNILVSEDVMMAWKDGGSISKSNEETSSTGGTLTASTSLDKFTVPADGHVNINIELSPDSTYEASMAAPQLHLYGDMINNTWYITGGILMGFLGFVLAMVGFIFAVANSAQESIRQPALVQDITIGEGTRDKNINQLAMYIQLSAFAGYIIPLGSVIVPVILWMIWRDKDPYIDEMGREATNFQLSMILYYIISFVLCFIIIGFFLITAAFIFHIAFIITGSMQASRGVSYRYPMIIRFIKD
;
A
#
# COMPACT_ATOMS: atom_id res chain seq x y z
N MET A 1 5.76 4.20 -28.53
CA MET A 1 4.91 2.99 -28.41
C MET A 1 3.66 3.20 -29.25
N ASN A 2 3.26 2.25 -30.10
CA ASN A 2 2.05 2.41 -30.91
C ASN A 2 0.78 2.25 -30.06
N ARG A 3 -0.38 2.68 -30.58
CA ARG A 3 -1.64 2.68 -29.83
C ARG A 3 -2.07 1.29 -29.37
N VAL A 4 -1.83 0.26 -30.18
CA VAL A 4 -2.16 -1.14 -29.85
C VAL A 4 -1.34 -1.63 -28.65
N THR A 5 -0.03 -1.40 -28.66
CA THR A 5 0.84 -1.77 -27.53
C THR A 5 0.48 -1.00 -26.26
N ALA A 6 0.10 0.28 -26.38
CA ALA A 6 -0.33 1.08 -25.23
C ALA A 6 -1.64 0.56 -24.61
N ILE A 7 -2.63 0.22 -25.44
CA ILE A 7 -3.89 -0.38 -24.98
C ILE A 7 -3.64 -1.77 -24.38
N ALA A 8 -2.77 -2.58 -24.99
CA ALA A 8 -2.41 -3.88 -24.44
C ALA A 8 -1.76 -3.75 -23.06
N LEU A 9 -0.83 -2.80 -22.88
CA LEU A 9 -0.19 -2.52 -21.59
C LEU A 9 -1.21 -2.06 -20.53
N LEU A 10 -2.18 -1.23 -20.93
CA LEU A 10 -3.27 -0.79 -20.08
C LEU A 10 -4.11 -1.98 -19.57
N LEU A 11 -4.54 -2.85 -20.49
CA LEU A 11 -5.38 -4.01 -20.16
C LEU A 11 -4.63 -5.02 -19.28
N ILE A 12 -3.36 -5.31 -19.59
CA ILE A 12 -2.52 -6.18 -18.77
C ILE A 12 -2.35 -5.60 -17.37
N GLY A 13 -2.07 -4.30 -17.27
CA GLY A 13 -1.94 -3.62 -15.98
C GLY A 13 -3.23 -3.68 -15.15
N MET A 14 -4.39 -3.42 -15.77
CA MET A 14 -5.68 -3.53 -15.11
C MET A 14 -5.97 -4.95 -14.62
N LEU A 15 -5.66 -5.96 -15.43
CA LEU A 15 -5.87 -7.36 -15.06
C LEU A 15 -4.97 -7.79 -13.90
N LEU A 16 -3.70 -7.36 -13.88
CA LEU A 16 -2.80 -7.58 -12.75
C LEU A 16 -3.28 -6.86 -11.48
N PHE A 17 -3.76 -5.62 -11.62
CA PHE A 17 -4.28 -4.85 -10.50
C PHE A 17 -5.51 -5.54 -9.88
N MET A 18 -6.48 -5.95 -10.69
CA MET A 18 -7.66 -6.69 -10.19
C MET A 18 -7.28 -8.08 -9.64
N GLY A 19 -6.34 -8.78 -10.29
CA GLY A 19 -5.86 -10.09 -9.86
C GLY A 19 -5.14 -10.06 -8.51
N SER A 20 -4.59 -8.92 -8.09
CA SER A 20 -3.93 -8.77 -6.79
C SER A 20 -4.85 -9.00 -5.58
N CYS A 21 -6.18 -8.84 -5.76
CA CYS A 21 -7.15 -9.08 -4.71
C CYS A 21 -7.31 -10.57 -4.38
N ALA A 22 -7.03 -11.47 -5.33
CA ALA A 22 -7.20 -12.91 -5.14
C ALA A 22 -6.26 -13.50 -4.07
N PRO A 23 -4.92 -13.31 -4.11
CA PRO A 23 -4.05 -13.85 -3.07
C PRO A 23 -4.30 -13.23 -1.70
N ILE A 24 -4.63 -11.93 -1.64
CA ILE A 24 -4.95 -11.25 -0.38
C ILE A 24 -6.25 -11.80 0.21
N GLY A 25 -7.31 -11.87 -0.60
CA GLY A 25 -8.61 -12.43 -0.18
C GLY A 25 -8.52 -13.90 0.20
N TYR A 26 -7.70 -14.68 -0.50
CA TYR A 26 -7.45 -16.09 -0.16
C TYR A 26 -6.86 -16.23 1.27
N VAL A 27 -5.95 -15.35 1.68
CA VAL A 27 -5.37 -15.42 3.03
C VAL A 27 -6.42 -15.23 4.12
N PHE A 28 -7.24 -14.18 3.98
CA PHE A 28 -8.28 -13.88 4.95
C PHE A 28 -9.36 -14.96 4.98
N TYR A 29 -9.76 -15.47 3.81
CA TYR A 29 -10.74 -16.55 3.74
C TYR A 29 -10.20 -17.84 4.37
N HIS A 30 -8.97 -18.23 4.05
CA HIS A 30 -8.35 -19.44 4.58
C HIS A 30 -8.21 -19.37 6.10
N GLU A 31 -7.65 -18.28 6.64
CA GLU A 31 -7.52 -18.14 8.10
C GLU A 31 -8.86 -18.07 8.83
N ALA A 32 -9.91 -17.50 8.22
CA ALA A 32 -11.24 -17.44 8.83
C ALA A 32 -12.02 -18.76 8.75
N ALA A 33 -11.71 -19.63 7.78
CA ALA A 33 -12.43 -20.87 7.53
C ALA A 33 -11.77 -22.12 8.13
N ILE A 34 -10.56 -22.01 8.68
CA ILE A 34 -9.89 -23.16 9.32
C ILE A 34 -10.48 -23.38 10.71
N ASP A 35 -11.12 -24.53 10.88
CA ASP A 35 -11.47 -25.06 12.20
C ASP A 35 -10.24 -25.69 12.89
N PRO A 36 -10.18 -25.66 14.23
CA PRO A 36 -9.09 -26.32 14.96
C PRO A 36 -9.12 -27.82 14.69
N ALA A 37 -7.97 -28.38 14.32
CA ALA A 37 -7.80 -29.81 14.04
C ALA A 37 -7.94 -30.64 15.33
N GLU A 38 -7.43 -30.13 16.44
CA GLU A 38 -7.53 -30.76 17.75
C GLU A 38 -7.62 -29.69 18.85
N THR A 39 -8.34 -29.99 19.92
CA THR A 39 -8.51 -29.09 21.07
C THR A 39 -8.36 -29.87 22.36
N VAL A 40 -7.52 -29.38 23.26
CA VAL A 40 -7.25 -30.01 24.56
C VAL A 40 -7.45 -29.00 25.68
N SER A 41 -8.05 -29.44 26.79
CA SER A 41 -8.19 -28.62 27.99
C SER A 41 -6.91 -28.71 28.82
N LEU A 42 -6.39 -27.56 29.22
CA LEU A 42 -5.23 -27.46 30.09
C LEU A 42 -5.68 -27.72 31.54
N SER A 43 -4.98 -28.64 32.20
CA SER A 43 -5.35 -29.16 33.52
C SER A 43 -4.58 -28.48 34.65
N GLY A 44 -3.43 -27.88 34.32
CA GLY A 44 -2.58 -27.14 35.25
C GLY A 44 -1.95 -25.90 34.62
N PHE A 45 -0.99 -25.33 35.35
CA PHE A 45 -0.17 -24.20 34.88
C PHE A 45 1.04 -24.66 34.06
N SER A 46 1.34 -25.96 34.01
CA SER A 46 2.35 -26.56 33.13
C SER A 46 1.82 -27.91 32.69
N ASP A 47 1.68 -28.09 31.38
CA ASP A 47 1.18 -29.32 30.77
C ASP A 47 1.99 -29.65 29.51
N GLU A 48 2.11 -30.94 29.20
CA GLU A 48 2.75 -31.44 27.99
C GLU A 48 1.75 -32.29 27.19
N PHE A 49 1.67 -32.03 25.89
CA PHE A 49 0.77 -32.75 25.00
C PHE A 49 1.49 -33.16 23.71
N THR A 50 1.04 -34.29 23.17
CA THR A 50 1.45 -34.76 21.85
C THR A 50 0.26 -34.69 20.90
N PHE A 51 0.47 -34.04 19.76
CA PHE A 51 -0.52 -33.87 18.71
C PHE A 51 -0.07 -34.59 17.43
N GLN A 52 -1.06 -34.95 16.60
CA GLN A 52 -0.81 -35.43 15.25
C GLN A 52 -1.33 -34.42 14.23
N ALA A 53 -0.43 -33.88 13.42
CA ALA A 53 -0.72 -32.88 12.39
C ALA A 53 -0.31 -33.37 11.00
N ILE A 54 -0.74 -32.65 9.96
CA ILE A 54 -0.42 -33.00 8.57
C ILE A 54 1.09 -32.73 8.33
N PRO A 55 1.88 -33.75 7.93
CA PRO A 55 3.32 -33.60 7.75
C PRO A 55 3.71 -32.52 6.73
N ASN A 56 4.81 -31.81 6.98
CA ASN A 56 5.37 -30.76 6.11
C ASN A 56 4.41 -29.59 5.81
N THR A 57 3.40 -29.37 6.65
CA THR A 57 2.53 -28.20 6.58
C THR A 57 2.88 -27.19 7.67
N LEU A 58 2.45 -25.94 7.54
CA LEU A 58 2.54 -25.00 8.65
C LEU A 58 1.39 -25.28 9.62
N ALA A 59 1.67 -25.23 10.91
CA ALA A 59 0.68 -25.30 11.96
C ALA A 59 0.87 -24.15 12.95
N ARG A 60 -0.16 -23.91 13.75
CA ARG A 60 -0.15 -22.90 14.81
C ARG A 60 -0.96 -23.42 15.99
N PHE A 61 -0.46 -23.13 17.18
CA PHE A 61 -1.24 -23.29 18.41
C PHE A 61 -1.89 -21.96 18.82
N THR A 62 -3.07 -22.06 19.42
CA THR A 62 -3.78 -20.93 20.00
C THR A 62 -4.23 -21.29 21.40
N VAL A 63 -4.00 -20.40 22.36
CA VAL A 63 -4.47 -20.55 23.73
C VAL A 63 -5.73 -19.71 23.90
N GLN A 64 -6.81 -20.33 24.34
CA GLN A 64 -8.08 -19.68 24.62
C GLN A 64 -8.47 -19.91 26.08
N ALA A 65 -8.91 -18.87 26.78
CA ALA A 65 -9.37 -19.01 28.16
C ALA A 65 -10.46 -18.00 28.51
N ASN A 66 -11.28 -18.34 29.50
CA ASN A 66 -12.21 -17.39 30.09
C ASN A 66 -11.46 -16.58 31.15
N VAL A 67 -11.43 -15.27 30.98
CA VAL A 67 -10.73 -14.33 31.86
C VAL A 67 -11.78 -13.57 32.67
N SER A 68 -11.53 -13.48 33.98
CA SER A 68 -12.29 -12.63 34.89
C SER A 68 -11.34 -11.69 35.60
N THR A 69 -11.66 -10.39 35.64
CA THR A 69 -10.81 -9.37 36.25
C THR A 69 -11.66 -8.35 37.00
N ALA A 70 -11.18 -7.90 38.16
CA ALA A 70 -11.74 -6.74 38.86
C ALA A 70 -11.15 -5.41 38.33
N SER A 71 -10.08 -5.50 37.55
CA SER A 71 -9.36 -4.35 37.02
C SER A 71 -9.91 -3.98 35.65
N VAL A 72 -10.56 -2.82 35.55
CA VAL A 72 -11.10 -2.28 34.29
C VAL A 72 -10.57 -0.89 34.03
N GLN A 73 -10.57 -0.48 32.77
CA GLN A 73 -10.25 0.88 32.34
C GLN A 73 -11.39 1.43 31.49
N GLU A 74 -11.81 2.66 31.77
CA GLU A 74 -12.77 3.38 30.94
C GLU A 74 -12.14 3.68 29.57
N ASP A 75 -12.87 3.39 28.50
CA ASP A 75 -12.43 3.70 27.14
C ASP A 75 -12.56 5.22 26.89
N PRO A 76 -11.45 5.96 26.77
CA PRO A 76 -11.48 7.41 26.61
C PRO A 76 -12.08 7.86 25.26
N GLU A 77 -12.25 6.96 24.29
CA GLU A 77 -12.80 7.26 22.97
C GLU A 77 -14.28 6.89 22.84
N SER A 78 -14.86 6.16 23.80
CA SER A 78 -16.27 5.78 23.77
C SER A 78 -17.18 6.92 24.23
N ILE A 79 -18.31 7.09 23.55
CA ILE A 79 -19.35 8.09 23.87
C ILE A 79 -20.26 7.57 25.01
N SER A 80 -20.16 6.28 25.34
CA SER A 80 -20.79 5.63 26.49
C SER A 80 -19.75 5.25 27.54
N ASP A 81 -20.17 5.06 28.79
CA ASP A 81 -19.33 4.54 29.90
C ASP A 81 -18.97 3.06 29.63
N GLU A 82 -18.10 2.83 28.65
CA GLU A 82 -17.64 1.52 28.21
C GLU A 82 -16.31 1.21 28.88
N TYR A 83 -16.21 0.01 29.44
CA TYR A 83 -15.05 -0.42 30.23
C TYR A 83 -14.32 -1.52 29.48
N GLU A 84 -12.99 -1.45 29.42
CA GLU A 84 -12.13 -2.52 28.95
C GLU A 84 -11.59 -3.33 30.14
N ALA A 85 -11.74 -4.65 30.09
CA ALA A 85 -11.13 -5.54 31.07
C ALA A 85 -9.61 -5.61 30.91
N ARG A 86 -8.88 -5.43 32.02
CA ARG A 86 -7.42 -5.46 32.07
C ARG A 86 -6.93 -6.80 32.62
N PHE A 87 -6.04 -7.43 31.87
CA PHE A 87 -5.42 -8.70 32.24
C PHE A 87 -4.08 -8.88 31.52
N LYS A 88 -3.17 -9.64 32.12
CA LYS A 88 -1.86 -9.93 31.56
C LYS A 88 -1.35 -11.29 32.02
N PHE A 89 -1.45 -12.28 31.13
CA PHE A 89 -0.98 -13.65 31.38
C PHE A 89 0.26 -13.95 30.54
N PRO A 90 1.43 -14.14 31.16
CA PRO A 90 2.61 -14.66 30.48
C PRO A 90 2.44 -16.15 30.14
N ILE A 91 2.87 -16.53 28.95
CA ILE A 91 2.79 -17.90 28.42
C ILE A 91 4.17 -18.25 27.85
N THR A 92 4.82 -19.24 28.43
CA THR A 92 6.06 -19.81 27.88
C THR A 92 5.71 -21.13 27.23
N TYR A 93 6.17 -21.36 26.01
CA TYR A 93 5.92 -22.64 25.35
C TYR A 93 7.13 -23.11 24.55
N THR A 94 7.23 -24.43 24.42
CA THR A 94 8.24 -25.09 23.58
C THR A 94 7.56 -26.15 22.76
N VAL A 95 7.69 -26.03 21.44
CA VAL A 95 7.23 -27.01 20.46
C VAL A 95 8.43 -27.83 20.01
N SER A 96 8.34 -29.15 20.06
CA SER A 96 9.39 -30.06 19.60
C SER A 96 8.84 -31.16 18.69
N ASP A 97 9.71 -31.77 17.89
CA ASP A 97 9.38 -32.99 17.15
C ASP A 97 9.37 -34.24 18.08
N ALA A 98 9.03 -35.41 17.52
CA ALA A 98 9.05 -36.67 18.27
C ALA A 98 10.45 -37.12 18.72
N SER A 99 11.52 -36.56 18.13
CA SER A 99 12.92 -36.81 18.49
C SER A 99 13.44 -35.85 19.57
N GLY A 100 12.64 -34.86 19.98
CA GLY A 100 12.99 -33.83 20.95
C GLY A 100 13.73 -32.63 20.37
N ASN A 101 13.81 -32.46 19.05
CA ASN A 101 14.36 -31.25 18.46
C ASN A 101 13.36 -30.11 18.60
N ILE A 102 13.82 -28.98 19.12
CA ILE A 102 12.98 -27.79 19.31
C ILE A 102 12.70 -27.16 17.95
N LEU A 103 11.41 -26.99 17.64
CA LEU A 103 10.92 -26.29 16.46
C LEU A 103 10.74 -24.80 16.75
N VAL A 104 10.12 -24.47 17.90
CA VAL A 104 9.87 -23.10 18.37
C VAL A 104 9.91 -23.10 19.90
N SER A 105 10.50 -22.08 20.50
CA SER A 105 10.49 -21.86 21.95
C SER A 105 10.48 -20.35 22.19
N GLU A 106 9.37 -19.83 22.67
CA GLU A 106 9.12 -18.39 22.77
C GLU A 106 8.27 -18.06 24.00
N ASP A 107 8.37 -16.82 24.44
CA ASP A 107 7.55 -16.24 25.50
C ASP A 107 6.52 -15.28 24.89
N VAL A 108 5.24 -15.58 25.07
CA VAL A 108 4.12 -14.80 24.54
C VAL A 108 3.30 -14.24 25.70
N MET A 109 2.76 -13.05 25.49
CA MET A 109 1.89 -12.38 26.46
C MET A 109 0.46 -12.33 25.95
N MET A 110 -0.44 -13.03 26.65
CA MET A 110 -1.89 -12.84 26.49
C MET A 110 -2.31 -11.65 27.35
N ALA A 111 -2.39 -10.47 26.75
CA ALA A 111 -2.66 -9.24 27.48
C ALA A 111 -3.68 -8.35 26.76
N TRP A 112 -4.42 -7.56 27.55
CA TRP A 112 -5.41 -6.61 27.03
C TRP A 112 -4.80 -5.49 26.17
N LYS A 113 -3.58 -5.04 26.52
CA LYS A 113 -2.69 -4.11 25.79
C LYS A 113 -1.24 -4.56 25.97
N ASP A 114 -0.37 -4.19 25.04
CA ASP A 114 1.07 -4.53 25.01
C ASP A 114 1.40 -6.04 24.87
N GLY A 115 0.40 -6.85 24.50
CA GLY A 115 0.55 -8.27 24.18
C GLY A 115 0.63 -8.55 22.68
N GLY A 116 0.80 -9.83 22.31
CA GLY A 116 0.67 -10.26 20.92
C GLY A 116 -0.76 -10.08 20.38
N SER A 117 -1.01 -10.49 19.14
CA SER A 117 -2.36 -10.43 18.54
C SER A 117 -3.37 -11.22 19.36
N ILE A 118 -4.24 -10.48 20.07
CA ILE A 118 -5.30 -11.01 20.93
C ILE A 118 -6.67 -10.86 20.26
N SER A 119 -7.46 -11.92 20.34
CA SER A 119 -8.89 -11.91 20.02
C SER A 119 -9.70 -11.96 21.31
N LYS A 120 -10.73 -11.12 21.41
CA LYS A 120 -11.66 -11.05 22.54
C LYS A 120 -13.07 -11.35 22.04
N SER A 121 -13.83 -12.13 22.80
CA SER A 121 -15.25 -12.39 22.54
C SER A 121 -16.04 -12.55 23.83
N ASN A 122 -17.37 -12.41 23.74
CA ASN A 122 -18.30 -12.47 24.89
C ASN A 122 -17.86 -11.56 26.05
N GLU A 123 -17.46 -10.33 25.73
CA GLU A 123 -16.99 -9.36 26.72
C GLU A 123 -18.19 -8.73 27.44
N GLU A 124 -18.24 -8.92 28.75
CA GLU A 124 -19.19 -8.30 29.66
C GLU A 124 -18.39 -7.52 30.69
N THR A 125 -18.41 -6.18 30.58
CA THR A 125 -17.62 -5.28 31.41
C THR A 125 -18.50 -4.28 32.15
N SER A 126 -18.01 -3.87 33.32
CA SER A 126 -18.68 -2.93 34.21
C SER A 126 -17.63 -2.14 34.99
N SER A 127 -18.06 -1.07 35.67
CA SER A 127 -17.20 -0.30 36.59
C SER A 127 -16.53 -1.12 37.71
N THR A 128 -17.03 -2.32 38.01
CA THR A 128 -16.54 -3.19 39.09
C THR A 128 -15.70 -4.37 38.63
N GLY A 129 -15.55 -4.57 37.32
CA GLY A 129 -14.87 -5.73 36.76
C GLY A 129 -15.43 -6.14 35.40
N GLY A 130 -14.82 -7.16 34.81
CA GLY A 130 -15.27 -7.72 33.54
C GLY A 130 -14.92 -9.18 33.37
N THR A 131 -15.68 -9.84 32.50
CA THR A 131 -15.46 -11.20 32.04
C THR A 131 -15.39 -11.21 30.52
N LEU A 132 -14.43 -11.95 29.97
CA LEU A 132 -14.34 -12.15 28.52
C LEU A 132 -13.71 -13.50 28.21
N THR A 133 -13.86 -13.93 26.96
CA THR A 133 -13.05 -15.00 26.39
C THR A 133 -11.88 -14.39 25.64
N ALA A 134 -10.67 -14.63 26.14
CA ALA A 134 -9.43 -14.15 25.52
C ALA A 134 -8.77 -15.30 24.75
N SER A 135 -8.24 -14.98 23.57
CA SER A 135 -7.51 -15.93 22.73
C SER A 135 -6.25 -15.30 22.17
N THR A 136 -5.12 -16.00 22.27
CA THR A 136 -3.84 -15.57 21.69
C THR A 136 -3.29 -16.64 20.78
N SER A 137 -2.86 -16.24 19.59
CA SER A 137 -2.13 -17.11 18.68
C SER A 137 -0.66 -17.18 19.08
N LEU A 138 -0.10 -18.39 19.03
CA LEU A 138 1.35 -18.63 19.13
C LEU A 138 1.98 -18.57 17.72
N ASP A 139 3.31 -18.64 17.66
CA ASP A 139 4.01 -18.57 16.38
C ASP A 139 3.74 -19.80 15.50
N LYS A 140 3.75 -19.56 14.18
CA LYS A 140 3.61 -20.61 13.16
C LYS A 140 4.90 -21.44 13.13
N PHE A 141 4.76 -22.75 13.03
CA PHE A 141 5.89 -23.67 12.89
C PHE A 141 5.62 -24.69 11.79
N THR A 142 6.68 -25.29 11.26
CA THR A 142 6.56 -26.34 10.25
C THR A 142 6.43 -27.69 10.93
N VAL A 143 5.37 -28.43 10.61
CA VAL A 143 5.16 -29.79 11.11
C VAL A 143 6.22 -30.72 10.53
N PRO A 144 6.93 -31.51 11.36
CA PRO A 144 7.94 -32.45 10.87
C PRO A 144 7.36 -33.52 9.96
N ALA A 145 8.23 -34.24 9.25
CA ALA A 145 7.81 -35.26 8.28
C ALA A 145 7.10 -36.47 8.93
N ASP A 146 7.29 -36.70 10.22
CA ASP A 146 6.61 -37.74 10.99
C ASP A 146 5.18 -37.36 11.41
N GLY A 147 4.81 -36.07 11.29
CA GLY A 147 3.50 -35.55 11.67
C GLY A 147 3.28 -35.44 13.18
N HIS A 148 4.27 -35.74 14.01
CA HIS A 148 4.14 -35.71 15.47
C HIS A 148 4.75 -34.45 16.05
N VAL A 149 3.98 -33.76 16.89
CA VAL A 149 4.37 -32.49 17.49
C VAL A 149 4.10 -32.56 18.98
N ASN A 150 5.13 -32.32 19.79
CA ASN A 150 5.00 -32.17 21.22
C ASN A 150 4.99 -30.69 21.57
N ILE A 151 4.15 -30.30 22.50
CA ILE A 151 4.14 -28.95 23.07
C ILE A 151 4.16 -29.05 24.58
N ASN A 152 5.16 -28.40 25.17
CA ASN A 152 5.22 -28.09 26.58
C ASN A 152 4.82 -26.62 26.73
N ILE A 153 3.77 -26.37 27.50
CA ILE A 153 3.24 -25.02 27.73
C ILE A 153 3.16 -24.74 29.22
N GLU A 154 3.63 -23.57 29.60
CA GLU A 154 3.58 -23.04 30.96
C GLU A 154 2.79 -21.72 30.96
N LEU A 155 1.70 -21.68 31.72
CA LEU A 155 0.85 -20.53 31.93
C LEU A 155 1.21 -19.89 33.28
N SER A 156 1.60 -18.63 33.27
CA SER A 156 1.84 -17.87 34.50
C SER A 156 0.59 -17.07 34.91
N PRO A 157 0.32 -16.92 36.23
CA PRO A 157 -0.77 -16.09 36.71
C PRO A 157 -0.54 -14.60 36.41
N ASP A 158 -1.62 -13.83 36.40
CA ASP A 158 -1.54 -12.37 36.24
C ASP A 158 -1.05 -11.71 37.53
N SER A 159 0.16 -11.16 37.46
CA SER A 159 0.81 -10.44 38.56
C SER A 159 0.54 -8.92 38.57
N THR A 160 -0.05 -8.38 37.50
CA THR A 160 -0.24 -6.94 37.32
C THR A 160 -1.66 -6.49 37.66
N TYR A 161 -2.67 -7.23 37.19
CA TYR A 161 -4.07 -6.87 37.35
C TYR A 161 -4.86 -7.87 38.18
N GLU A 162 -4.18 -8.92 38.69
CA GLU A 162 -4.79 -9.98 39.52
C GLU A 162 -5.99 -10.65 38.83
N ALA A 163 -5.97 -10.71 37.48
CA ALA A 163 -7.00 -11.38 36.71
C ALA A 163 -6.91 -12.91 36.89
N SER A 164 -8.07 -13.56 36.89
CA SER A 164 -8.21 -15.01 36.97
C SER A 164 -8.43 -15.60 35.59
N MET A 165 -7.72 -16.69 35.28
CA MET A 165 -7.91 -17.51 34.10
C MET A 165 -8.69 -18.78 34.45
N ALA A 166 -9.77 -19.07 33.74
CA ALA A 166 -10.62 -20.23 33.95
C ALA A 166 -10.75 -21.06 32.66
N ALA A 167 -10.71 -22.39 32.82
CA ALA A 167 -10.83 -23.36 31.75
C ALA A 167 -9.96 -23.07 30.51
N PRO A 168 -8.62 -22.92 30.66
CA PRO A 168 -7.75 -22.71 29.53
C PRO A 168 -7.76 -23.92 28.56
N GLN A 169 -7.82 -23.63 27.27
CA GLN A 169 -7.86 -24.59 26.18
C GLN A 169 -6.75 -24.29 25.18
N LEU A 170 -6.15 -25.34 24.65
CA LEU A 170 -5.15 -25.30 23.60
C LEU A 170 -5.76 -25.85 22.31
N HIS A 171 -5.72 -25.06 21.26
CA HIS A 171 -6.24 -25.41 19.95
C HIS A 171 -5.08 -25.53 18.96
N LEU A 172 -5.02 -26.64 18.24
CA LEU A 172 -4.09 -26.85 17.13
C LEU A 172 -4.79 -26.54 15.81
N TYR A 173 -4.24 -25.57 15.07
CA TYR A 173 -4.63 -25.26 13.71
C TYR A 173 -3.59 -25.83 12.75
N GLY A 174 -4.00 -26.81 11.93
CA GLY A 174 -3.17 -27.40 10.88
C GLY A 174 -3.40 -26.73 9.52
N ASP A 175 -2.57 -27.07 8.53
CA ASP A 175 -2.68 -26.58 7.14
C ASP A 175 -2.72 -25.05 7.02
N MET A 176 -1.95 -24.37 7.87
CA MET A 176 -1.80 -22.93 7.82
C MET A 176 -1.02 -22.53 6.57
N ILE A 177 -1.28 -21.32 6.09
CA ILE A 177 -0.53 -20.73 4.98
C ILE A 177 0.47 -19.67 5.48
N ASN A 178 1.50 -19.43 4.68
CA ASN A 178 2.45 -18.35 4.92
C ASN A 178 1.88 -17.02 4.42
N ASN A 179 1.18 -16.30 5.28
CA ASN A 179 0.51 -15.02 4.96
C ASN A 179 1.46 -14.01 4.30
N THR A 180 2.71 -13.96 4.75
CA THR A 180 3.70 -12.97 4.29
C THR A 180 3.88 -13.02 2.79
N TRP A 181 3.99 -14.22 2.20
CA TRP A 181 4.22 -14.36 0.76
C TRP A 181 3.01 -13.96 -0.08
N TYR A 182 1.80 -14.34 0.34
CA TYR A 182 0.57 -14.02 -0.38
C TYR A 182 0.22 -12.53 -0.28
N ILE A 183 0.35 -11.94 0.91
CA ILE A 183 0.10 -10.50 1.11
C ILE A 183 1.13 -9.67 0.35
N THR A 184 2.42 -9.98 0.51
CA THR A 184 3.50 -9.24 -0.17
C THR A 184 3.38 -9.41 -1.70
N GLY A 185 3.14 -10.63 -2.16
CA GLY A 185 2.94 -10.91 -3.58
C GLY A 185 1.73 -10.18 -4.16
N GLY A 186 0.61 -10.17 -3.44
CA GLY A 186 -0.58 -9.42 -3.81
C GLY A 186 -0.31 -7.92 -3.92
N ILE A 187 0.27 -7.30 -2.88
CA ILE A 187 0.59 -5.86 -2.88
C ILE A 187 1.53 -5.50 -4.05
N LEU A 188 2.58 -6.30 -4.27
CA LEU A 188 3.57 -6.05 -5.31
C LEU A 188 2.96 -6.20 -6.72
N MET A 189 2.15 -7.24 -6.91
CA MET A 189 1.38 -7.45 -8.15
C MET A 189 0.40 -6.30 -8.41
N GLY A 190 -0.29 -5.83 -7.37
CA GLY A 190 -1.21 -4.68 -7.44
C GLY A 190 -0.47 -3.41 -7.85
N PHE A 191 0.62 -3.08 -7.17
CA PHE A 191 1.41 -1.89 -7.49
C PHE A 191 1.98 -1.95 -8.92
N LEU A 192 2.55 -3.09 -9.33
CA LEU A 192 3.05 -3.29 -10.68
C LEU A 192 1.94 -3.15 -11.74
N GLY A 193 0.78 -3.76 -11.49
CA GLY A 193 -0.39 -3.65 -12.36
C GLY A 193 -0.85 -2.21 -12.53
N PHE A 194 -0.91 -1.45 -11.44
CA PHE A 194 -1.25 -0.03 -11.46
C PHE A 194 -0.27 0.79 -12.31
N VAL A 195 1.04 0.59 -12.12
CA VAL A 195 2.08 1.30 -12.90
C VAL A 195 1.95 1.00 -14.38
N LEU A 196 1.80 -0.28 -14.76
CA LEU A 196 1.62 -0.69 -16.15
C LEU A 196 0.34 -0.10 -16.76
N ALA A 197 -0.75 -0.09 -16.00
CA ALA A 197 -2.02 0.50 -16.41
C ALA A 197 -1.85 2.00 -16.69
N MET A 198 -1.19 2.74 -15.79
CA MET A 198 -0.92 4.16 -15.96
C MET A 198 -0.04 4.47 -17.17
N VAL A 199 1.06 3.72 -17.35
CA VAL A 199 1.91 3.87 -18.53
C VAL A 199 1.11 3.60 -19.80
N GLY A 200 0.33 2.53 -19.83
CA GLY A 200 -0.51 2.17 -20.98
C GLY A 200 -1.54 3.25 -21.30
N PHE A 201 -2.24 3.74 -20.28
CA PHE A 201 -3.22 4.82 -20.40
C PHE A 201 -2.59 6.10 -20.96
N ILE A 202 -1.47 6.53 -20.39
CA ILE A 202 -0.80 7.77 -20.79
C ILE A 202 -0.34 7.70 -22.24
N PHE A 203 0.28 6.58 -22.66
CA PHE A 203 0.67 6.42 -24.06
C PHE A 203 -0.53 6.27 -25.00
N ALA A 204 -1.64 5.67 -24.55
CA ALA A 204 -2.87 5.62 -25.34
C ALA A 204 -3.46 7.02 -25.56
N VAL A 205 -3.50 7.84 -24.50
CA VAL A 205 -3.93 9.25 -24.57
C VAL A 205 -2.99 10.08 -25.43
N ALA A 206 -1.67 10.01 -25.20
CA ALA A 206 -0.67 10.74 -25.99
C ALA A 206 -0.75 10.38 -27.49
N ASN A 207 -0.93 9.09 -27.82
CA ASN A 207 -1.11 8.65 -29.20
C ASN A 207 -2.41 9.18 -29.81
N SER A 208 -3.52 9.23 -29.04
CA SER A 208 -4.78 9.79 -29.53
C SER A 208 -4.69 11.30 -29.81
N ALA A 209 -3.98 12.05 -28.96
CA ALA A 209 -3.66 13.45 -29.21
C ALA A 209 -2.80 13.59 -30.49
N GLN A 210 -1.84 12.71 -30.70
CA GLN A 210 -0.98 12.73 -31.89
C GLN A 210 -1.70 12.30 -33.18
N GLU A 211 -2.71 11.43 -33.11
CA GLU A 211 -3.58 11.07 -34.25
C GLU A 211 -4.42 12.26 -34.70
N SER A 212 -4.95 13.07 -33.77
CA SER A 212 -5.64 14.32 -34.11
C SER A 212 -4.74 15.32 -34.84
N ILE A 213 -3.43 15.32 -34.52
CA ILE A 213 -2.40 16.13 -35.18
C ILE A 213 -2.03 15.57 -36.56
N ARG A 214 -2.19 14.26 -36.79
CA ARG A 214 -1.87 13.58 -38.06
C ARG A 214 -2.97 13.65 -39.10
N GLN A 215 -4.21 13.98 -38.73
CA GLN A 215 -5.24 14.28 -39.71
C GLN A 215 -4.93 15.65 -40.33
N PRO A 216 -4.60 15.73 -41.63
CA PRO A 216 -4.68 17.00 -42.33
C PRO A 216 -6.18 17.26 -42.50
N ALA A 217 -6.84 17.81 -41.48
CA ALA A 217 -8.10 18.49 -41.72
C ALA A 217 -7.79 19.51 -42.81
N LEU A 218 -8.40 19.30 -43.97
CA LEU A 218 -8.35 20.13 -45.18
C LEU A 218 -7.39 21.32 -45.04
N VAL A 219 -6.25 21.24 -45.73
CA VAL A 219 -5.49 22.43 -46.11
C VAL A 219 -6.44 23.26 -46.99
N GLN A 220 -7.37 23.96 -46.36
CA GLN A 220 -7.93 25.15 -46.91
C GLN A 220 -6.80 26.14 -46.81
N ASP A 221 -6.17 26.31 -47.97
CA ASP A 221 -5.11 27.24 -48.27
C ASP A 221 -5.64 28.65 -47.99
N ILE A 222 -5.72 29.04 -46.72
CA ILE A 222 -5.82 30.42 -46.31
C ILE A 222 -4.37 30.88 -46.18
N THR A 223 -3.83 31.25 -47.33
CA THR A 223 -2.70 32.14 -47.47
C THR A 223 -3.02 33.44 -46.76
N ILE A 224 -2.63 33.53 -45.48
CA ILE A 224 -2.27 34.80 -44.85
C ILE A 224 -0.85 34.59 -44.33
N GLY A 225 0.05 35.48 -44.75
CA GLY A 225 1.49 35.30 -44.72
C GLY A 225 2.15 35.05 -43.36
N GLU A 226 3.46 34.75 -43.45
CA GLU A 226 4.44 34.55 -42.37
C GLU A 226 4.34 33.20 -41.66
N GLY A 227 5.37 32.36 -41.51
CA GLY A 227 6.80 32.38 -41.81
C GLY A 227 7.35 31.14 -41.11
N THR A 228 8.25 30.37 -41.72
CA THR A 228 8.91 29.27 -41.01
C THR A 228 9.70 29.89 -39.85
N ARG A 229 9.18 29.84 -38.61
CA ARG A 229 9.84 30.41 -37.42
C ARG A 229 11.28 29.89 -37.33
N ASP A 230 12.21 30.76 -36.95
CA ASP A 230 13.62 30.39 -36.83
C ASP A 230 13.77 29.16 -35.91
N LYS A 231 14.54 28.16 -36.37
CA LYS A 231 14.81 26.93 -35.61
C LYS A 231 15.39 27.24 -34.23
N ASN A 232 16.12 28.35 -34.10
CA ASN A 232 16.66 28.80 -32.82
C ASN A 232 15.55 29.10 -31.80
N ILE A 233 14.45 29.76 -32.21
CA ILE A 233 13.33 30.13 -31.33
C ILE A 233 12.61 28.87 -30.81
N ASN A 234 12.39 27.91 -31.70
CA ASN A 234 11.78 26.62 -31.34
C ASN A 234 12.65 25.82 -30.36
N GLN A 235 13.98 25.86 -30.52
CA GLN A 235 14.92 25.24 -29.59
C GLN A 235 14.89 25.89 -28.22
N LEU A 236 14.81 27.23 -28.13
CA LEU A 236 14.68 27.93 -26.85
C LEU A 236 13.39 27.53 -26.11
N ALA A 237 12.25 27.49 -26.81
CA ALA A 237 10.98 27.03 -26.24
C ALA A 237 11.04 25.57 -25.78
N MET A 238 11.69 24.70 -26.55
CA MET A 238 11.93 23.30 -26.18
C MET A 238 12.78 23.19 -24.91
N TYR A 239 13.85 23.98 -24.79
CA TYR A 239 14.73 23.97 -23.61
C TYR A 239 14.01 24.45 -22.36
N ILE A 240 13.13 25.44 -22.45
CA ILE A 240 12.30 25.87 -21.31
C ILE A 240 11.49 24.67 -20.80
N GLN A 241 10.83 23.92 -21.68
CA GLN A 241 10.05 22.75 -21.27
C GLN A 241 10.92 21.63 -20.70
N LEU A 242 12.04 21.29 -21.36
CA LEU A 242 12.97 20.25 -20.88
C LEU A 242 13.61 20.62 -19.53
N SER A 243 13.81 21.91 -19.27
CA SER A 243 14.46 22.36 -18.04
C SER A 243 13.66 22.00 -16.78
N ALA A 244 12.38 21.65 -16.90
CA ALA A 244 11.59 21.11 -15.80
C ALA A 244 12.16 19.80 -15.22
N PHE A 245 12.92 19.02 -16.01
CA PHE A 245 13.63 17.83 -15.53
C PHE A 245 14.70 18.17 -14.47
N ALA A 246 15.16 19.42 -14.38
CA ALA A 246 16.09 19.85 -13.33
C ALA A 246 15.52 19.67 -11.92
N GLY A 247 14.20 19.61 -11.77
CA GLY A 247 13.54 19.31 -10.50
C GLY A 247 13.85 17.94 -9.90
N TYR A 248 14.37 17.00 -10.71
CA TYR A 248 14.79 15.68 -10.22
C TYR A 248 16.20 15.67 -9.62
N ILE A 249 16.97 16.74 -9.83
CA ILE A 249 18.32 16.90 -9.28
C ILE A 249 18.30 17.95 -8.16
N ILE A 250 17.56 19.05 -8.37
CA ILE A 250 17.50 20.19 -7.46
C ILE A 250 16.07 20.31 -6.93
N PRO A 251 15.84 20.32 -5.60
CA PRO A 251 14.53 20.58 -5.04
C PRO A 251 13.92 21.87 -5.59
N LEU A 252 12.65 21.82 -6.01
CA LEU A 252 11.93 22.92 -6.69
C LEU A 252 12.53 23.38 -8.04
N GLY A 253 13.59 22.73 -8.53
CA GLY A 253 14.21 23.01 -9.82
C GLY A 253 13.25 22.85 -11.00
N SER A 254 12.18 22.06 -10.84
CA SER A 254 11.15 21.85 -11.85
C SER A 254 10.35 23.10 -12.16
N VAL A 255 10.25 24.05 -11.23
CA VAL A 255 9.62 25.37 -11.46
C VAL A 255 10.69 26.43 -11.65
N ILE A 256 11.71 26.45 -10.79
CA ILE A 256 12.71 27.53 -10.76
C ILE A 256 13.45 27.63 -12.09
N VAL A 257 13.91 26.51 -12.65
CA VAL A 257 14.73 26.54 -13.88
C VAL A 257 13.92 26.96 -15.11
N PRO A 258 12.70 26.40 -15.37
CA PRO A 258 11.85 26.91 -16.45
C PRO A 258 11.51 28.39 -16.31
N VAL A 259 11.22 28.86 -15.09
CA VAL A 259 10.90 30.27 -14.84
C VAL A 259 12.08 31.17 -15.16
N ILE A 260 13.30 30.81 -14.72
CA ILE A 260 14.52 31.57 -15.03
C ILE A 260 14.74 31.63 -16.56
N LEU A 261 14.68 30.48 -17.24
CA LEU A 261 14.89 30.44 -18.70
C LEU A 261 13.81 31.22 -19.45
N TRP A 262 12.55 31.10 -19.03
CA TRP A 262 11.45 31.89 -19.59
C TRP A 262 11.71 33.39 -19.39
N MET A 263 12.09 33.84 -18.19
CA MET A 263 12.39 35.26 -17.95
C MET A 263 13.55 35.79 -18.80
N ILE A 264 14.57 34.98 -19.11
CA ILE A 264 15.72 35.41 -19.93
C ILE A 264 15.34 35.52 -21.41
N TRP A 265 14.42 34.68 -21.90
CA TRP A 265 14.12 34.58 -23.34
C TRP A 265 12.75 35.09 -23.76
N ARG A 266 11.87 35.47 -22.81
CA ARG A 266 10.49 35.88 -23.10
C ARG A 266 10.37 37.04 -24.08
N ASP A 267 11.29 38.01 -24.03
CA ASP A 267 11.22 39.22 -24.87
C ASP A 267 11.70 38.97 -26.31
N LYS A 268 12.19 37.75 -26.62
CA LYS A 268 12.72 37.42 -27.95
C LYS A 268 11.64 37.09 -28.98
N ASP A 269 10.58 36.40 -28.57
CA ASP A 269 9.47 36.03 -29.46
C ASP A 269 8.19 35.76 -28.65
N PRO A 270 7.00 36.21 -29.12
CA PRO A 270 5.72 35.92 -28.46
C PRO A 270 5.45 34.43 -28.23
N TYR A 271 5.96 33.55 -29.08
CA TYR A 271 5.86 32.10 -28.93
C TYR A 271 6.65 31.58 -27.73
N ILE A 272 7.84 32.13 -27.46
CA ILE A 272 8.64 31.76 -26.28
C ILE A 272 7.90 32.20 -25.02
N ASP A 273 7.29 33.38 -25.05
CA ASP A 273 6.50 33.89 -23.92
C ASP A 273 5.26 33.01 -23.66
N GLU A 274 4.54 32.58 -24.72
CA GLU A 274 3.41 31.64 -24.63
C GLU A 274 3.84 30.29 -24.03
N MET A 275 4.87 29.65 -24.62
CA MET A 275 5.34 28.33 -24.17
C MET A 275 5.96 28.36 -22.78
N GLY A 276 6.63 29.44 -22.41
CA GLY A 276 7.20 29.61 -21.07
C GLY A 276 6.15 29.82 -19.99
N ARG A 277 5.07 30.58 -20.27
CA ARG A 277 3.90 30.66 -19.37
C ARG A 277 3.26 29.30 -19.16
N GLU A 278 3.03 28.59 -20.26
CA GLU A 278 2.35 27.30 -20.25
C GLU A 278 3.17 26.23 -19.51
N ALA A 279 4.49 26.19 -19.74
CA ALA A 279 5.42 25.35 -18.97
C ALA A 279 5.36 25.68 -17.48
N THR A 280 5.44 26.97 -17.11
CA THR A 280 5.41 27.39 -15.71
C THR A 280 4.11 27.02 -15.00
N ASN A 281 2.97 27.29 -15.64
CA ASN A 281 1.64 26.94 -15.12
C ASN A 281 1.50 25.42 -14.90
N PHE A 282 2.07 24.61 -15.79
CA PHE A 282 2.06 23.15 -15.66
C PHE A 282 2.87 22.70 -14.46
N GLN A 283 4.07 23.24 -14.27
CA GLN A 283 4.93 22.88 -13.14
C GLN A 283 4.30 23.28 -11.79
N LEU A 284 3.67 24.46 -11.73
CA LEU A 284 2.90 24.88 -10.55
C LEU A 284 1.70 23.96 -10.26
N SER A 285 0.97 23.54 -11.31
CA SER A 285 -0.14 22.60 -11.18
C SER A 285 0.34 21.25 -10.65
N MET A 286 1.47 20.75 -11.17
CA MET A 286 2.07 19.50 -10.71
C MET A 286 2.53 19.56 -9.26
N ILE A 287 3.13 20.67 -8.81
CA ILE A 287 3.45 20.86 -7.39
C ILE A 287 2.19 20.74 -6.53
N LEU A 288 1.10 21.39 -6.92
CA LEU A 288 -0.16 21.29 -6.18
C LEU A 288 -0.69 19.84 -6.14
N TYR A 289 -0.65 19.13 -7.27
CA TYR A 289 -1.06 17.73 -7.32
C TYR A 289 -0.19 16.85 -6.41
N TYR A 290 1.13 17.08 -6.35
CA TYR A 290 1.99 16.36 -5.41
C TYR A 290 1.68 16.69 -3.95
N ILE A 291 1.41 17.95 -3.61
CA ILE A 291 1.03 18.34 -2.24
C ILE A 291 -0.27 17.65 -1.81
N ILE A 292 -1.31 17.68 -2.66
CA ILE A 292 -2.59 17.02 -2.38
C ILE A 292 -2.37 15.52 -2.24
N SER A 293 -1.61 14.90 -3.16
CA SER A 293 -1.33 13.47 -3.13
C SER A 293 -0.53 13.05 -1.89
N PHE A 294 0.38 13.91 -1.42
CA PHE A 294 1.14 13.70 -0.20
C PHE A 294 0.26 13.70 1.05
N VAL A 295 -0.70 14.62 1.15
CA VAL A 295 -1.69 14.59 2.25
C VAL A 295 -2.54 13.31 2.18
N LEU A 296 -2.86 12.83 0.97
CA LEU A 296 -3.58 11.57 0.79
C LEU A 296 -2.73 10.32 1.09
N CYS A 297 -1.42 10.43 1.32
CA CYS A 297 -0.59 9.29 1.72
C CYS A 297 -0.99 8.74 3.09
N PHE A 298 -1.56 9.57 3.98
CA PHE A 298 -2.08 9.12 5.28
C PHE A 298 -3.19 8.08 5.16
N ILE A 299 -3.88 8.03 4.01
CA ILE A 299 -4.92 7.03 3.71
C ILE A 299 -4.47 6.01 2.64
N ILE A 300 -3.16 5.85 2.43
CA ILE A 300 -2.51 4.93 1.45
C ILE A 300 -2.76 5.29 -0.03
N ILE A 301 -3.92 5.84 -0.38
CA ILE A 301 -4.31 6.25 -1.74
C ILE A 301 -3.30 7.25 -2.34
N GLY A 302 -2.68 8.08 -1.50
CA GLY A 302 -1.66 9.05 -1.94
C GLY A 302 -0.47 8.43 -2.66
N PHE A 303 -0.04 7.21 -2.30
CA PHE A 303 1.07 6.54 -2.98
C PHE A 303 0.77 6.25 -4.46
N PHE A 304 -0.47 5.84 -4.74
CA PHE A 304 -0.94 5.62 -6.11
C PHE A 304 -1.03 6.94 -6.88
N LEU A 305 -1.56 7.99 -6.26
CA LEU A 305 -1.68 9.32 -6.87
C LEU A 305 -0.33 9.98 -7.15
N ILE A 306 0.64 9.89 -6.23
CA ILE A 306 2.02 10.39 -6.45
C ILE A 306 2.65 9.67 -7.64
N THR A 307 2.51 8.34 -7.72
CA THR A 307 3.05 7.55 -8.82
C THR A 307 2.41 7.95 -10.15
N ALA A 308 1.09 8.12 -10.18
CA ALA A 308 0.37 8.59 -11.37
C ALA A 308 0.80 10.01 -11.78
N ALA A 309 0.90 10.93 -10.83
CA ALA A 309 1.37 12.30 -11.04
C ALA A 309 2.80 12.30 -11.60
N PHE A 310 3.70 11.46 -11.08
CA PHE A 310 5.07 11.35 -11.57
C PHE A 310 5.15 10.90 -13.03
N ILE A 311 4.43 9.84 -13.39
CA ILE A 311 4.43 9.35 -14.78
C ILE A 311 3.79 10.40 -15.71
N PHE A 312 2.69 11.02 -15.27
CA PHE A 312 2.03 12.11 -15.99
C PHE A 312 2.99 13.30 -16.22
N HIS A 313 3.71 13.72 -15.18
CA HIS A 313 4.67 14.83 -15.24
C HIS A 313 5.73 14.61 -16.33
N ILE A 314 6.38 13.44 -16.32
CA ILE A 314 7.41 13.09 -17.31
C ILE A 314 6.83 13.05 -18.72
N ALA A 315 5.71 12.35 -18.91
CA ALA A 315 5.13 12.14 -20.24
C ALA A 315 4.78 13.47 -20.90
N PHE A 316 4.14 14.37 -20.15
CA PHE A 316 3.69 15.65 -20.68
C PHE A 316 4.85 16.63 -20.94
N ILE A 317 5.90 16.63 -20.11
CA ILE A 317 7.13 17.38 -20.44
C ILE A 317 7.70 16.92 -21.78
N ILE A 318 7.82 15.60 -22.01
CA ILE A 318 8.35 15.05 -23.27
C ILE A 318 7.48 15.46 -24.45
N THR A 319 6.16 15.27 -24.36
CA THR A 319 5.22 15.61 -25.45
C THR A 319 5.19 17.09 -25.76
N GLY A 320 5.29 17.94 -24.73
CA GLY A 320 5.35 19.38 -24.91
C GLY A 320 6.69 19.83 -25.52
N SER A 321 7.82 19.31 -25.04
CA SER A 321 9.15 19.58 -25.62
C SER A 321 9.23 19.18 -27.10
N MET A 322 8.66 18.03 -27.47
CA MET A 322 8.60 17.57 -28.86
C MET A 322 7.74 18.47 -29.77
N GLN A 323 6.71 19.13 -29.23
CA GLN A 323 5.90 20.08 -29.99
C GLN A 323 6.58 21.44 -30.08
N ALA A 324 7.22 21.88 -28.99
CA ALA A 324 8.04 23.08 -28.98
C ALA A 324 9.16 23.03 -30.02
N SER A 325 9.81 21.87 -30.18
CA SER A 325 10.85 21.69 -31.19
C SER A 325 10.33 21.81 -32.64
N ARG A 326 9.01 21.66 -32.86
CA ARG A 326 8.34 21.79 -34.16
C ARG A 326 7.71 23.16 -34.36
N GLY A 327 7.78 24.06 -33.38
CA GLY A 327 7.15 25.38 -33.42
C GLY A 327 5.62 25.34 -33.30
N VAL A 328 5.07 24.25 -32.77
CA VAL A 328 3.62 24.10 -32.53
C VAL A 328 3.33 24.50 -31.09
N SER A 329 2.35 25.39 -30.88
CA SER A 329 1.91 25.75 -29.53
C SER A 329 1.22 24.55 -28.87
N TYR A 330 1.75 24.11 -27.73
CA TYR A 330 1.18 23.01 -26.97
C TYR A 330 0.46 23.52 -25.72
N ARG A 331 -0.74 23.01 -25.46
CA ARG A 331 -1.49 23.28 -24.23
C ARG A 331 -1.50 22.03 -23.37
N TYR A 332 -1.02 22.13 -22.14
CA TYR A 332 -1.02 20.98 -21.24
C TYR A 332 -2.45 20.67 -20.77
N PRO A 333 -2.88 19.40 -20.78
CA PRO A 333 -4.14 19.02 -20.18
C PRO A 333 -4.05 19.13 -18.65
N MET A 334 -5.19 19.39 -18.01
CA MET A 334 -5.30 19.47 -16.54
C MET A 334 -4.35 20.50 -15.90
N ILE A 335 -4.14 21.62 -16.60
CA ILE A 335 -3.36 22.76 -16.10
C ILE A 335 -4.27 23.77 -15.40
N ILE A 336 -3.81 24.28 -14.26
CA ILE A 336 -4.38 25.45 -13.59
C ILE A 336 -3.60 26.67 -14.10
N ARG A 337 -4.31 27.63 -14.71
CA ARG A 337 -3.71 28.85 -15.27
C ARG A 337 -3.51 29.90 -14.17
N PHE A 338 -2.38 29.83 -13.50
CA PHE A 338 -1.97 30.81 -12.49
C PHE A 338 -1.56 32.14 -13.13
N ILE A 339 -0.76 32.06 -14.20
CA ILE A 339 -0.33 33.22 -15.00
C ILE A 339 -1.27 33.34 -16.19
N LYS A 340 -1.95 34.48 -16.29
CA LYS A 340 -2.85 34.86 -17.38
C LYS A 340 -2.19 35.91 -18.27
N ASP A 341 -2.71 36.03 -19.49
CA ASP A 341 -2.29 37.02 -20.49
C ASP A 341 -2.51 38.46 -20.04
#